data_AF-K1VRS3-F1
#
_entry.id   AF-K1VRS3-F1
#
_cell.length_a   1.000
_cell.length_b   1.000
_cell.length_c   1.000
_cell.angle_alpha   90.00
_cell.angle_beta   90.00
_cell.angle_gamma   90.00
#
_symmetry.space_group_name_H-M   'P 1'
#
loop_
_entity.id
_entity.type
_entity.pdbx_description
1 polymer ?
#
loop_
_entity_poly.entity_id
_entity_poly.type
_entity_poly.pdbx_seq_one_letter_code
_entity_poly.pdbx_strand_id
1 'polypeptide(L)'
;MPRLQAQDAPYTPSEAPEDVIIVRLGAPTGSNNFNSTGADGVERLVELPAKIRKMTLASRGMFAPSTLDTQQQPQQRAGDSDELPENPNRRRQVETDSEADSSEEESSDEE
;
A
#
# COMPACT_ATOMS: atom_id res chain seq x y z
N MET A 1 50.47 -6.72 43.24
CA MET A 1 49.34 -7.60 42.88
C MET A 1 49.12 -7.45 41.38
N PRO A 2 49.31 -8.49 40.54
CA PRO A 2 49.08 -8.36 39.11
C PRO A 2 47.58 -8.26 38.81
N ARG A 3 47.19 -7.32 37.93
CA ARG A 3 45.81 -7.13 37.46
C ARG A 3 45.46 -8.26 36.49
N LEU A 4 44.45 -9.06 36.83
CA LEU A 4 43.85 -10.01 35.89
C LEU A 4 43.14 -9.19 34.80
N GLN A 5 43.71 -9.15 33.60
CA GLN A 5 43.02 -8.64 32.43
C GLN A 5 41.86 -9.59 32.13
N ALA A 6 40.64 -9.09 32.23
CA ALA A 6 39.45 -9.82 31.80
C ALA A 6 39.63 -10.16 30.32
N GLN A 7 39.58 -11.44 29.98
CA GLN A 7 39.61 -11.88 28.59
C GLN A 7 38.35 -11.34 27.91
N ASP A 8 38.53 -10.64 26.78
CA ASP A 8 37.44 -10.16 25.96
C ASP A 8 36.58 -11.37 25.54
N ALA A 9 35.31 -11.37 25.93
CA ALA A 9 34.38 -12.41 25.53
C ALA A 9 34.23 -12.39 24.00
N PRO A 10 34.19 -13.57 23.34
CA PRO A 10 34.01 -13.62 21.89
C PRO A 10 32.68 -12.95 21.50
N TYR A 11 32.74 -12.07 20.51
CA TYR A 11 31.56 -11.41 19.95
C TYR A 11 30.59 -12.48 19.44
N THR A 12 29.45 -12.61 20.11
CA THR A 12 28.34 -13.46 19.65
C THR A 12 27.38 -12.55 18.88
N PRO A 13 27.25 -12.68 17.55
CA PRO A 13 26.29 -11.87 16.82
C PRO A 13 24.89 -12.21 17.31
N SER A 14 24.07 -11.18 17.56
CA SER A 14 22.66 -11.36 17.89
C SER A 14 21.97 -11.96 16.67
N GLU A 15 21.60 -13.25 16.72
CA GLU A 15 20.75 -13.84 15.70
C GLU A 15 19.35 -13.24 15.78
N ALA A 16 18.77 -12.97 14.62
CA ALA A 16 17.38 -12.53 14.53
C ALA A 16 16.46 -13.70 14.95
N PRO A 17 15.31 -13.43 15.60
CA PRO A 17 14.35 -14.47 15.92
C PRO A 17 13.88 -15.19 14.65
N GLU A 18 13.67 -16.51 14.73
CA GLU A 18 13.28 -17.35 13.58
C GLU A 18 11.98 -16.88 12.90
N ASP A 19 11.10 -16.21 13.66
CA ASP A 19 9.80 -15.73 13.17
C ASP A 19 9.84 -14.35 12.51
N VAL A 20 11.02 -13.71 12.44
CA VAL A 20 11.18 -12.36 11.89
C VAL A 20 11.77 -12.43 10.48
N ILE A 21 11.02 -11.94 9.51
CA ILE A 21 11.47 -11.78 8.14
C ILE A 21 11.71 -10.30 7.81
N ILE A 22 12.61 -10.04 6.87
CA ILE A 22 12.80 -8.70 6.31
C ILE A 22 11.91 -8.58 5.07
N VAL A 23 11.05 -7.57 5.08
CA VAL A 23 10.16 -7.24 3.97
C VAL A 23 10.47 -5.87 3.40
N ARG A 24 10.28 -5.71 2.09
CA ARG A 24 10.31 -4.42 1.41
C ARG A 24 8.89 -3.88 1.30
N LEU A 25 8.63 -2.73 1.91
CA LEU A 25 7.33 -2.08 1.85
C LEU A 25 7.00 -1.63 0.42
N GLY A 26 5.83 -2.00 -0.09
CA GLY A 26 5.33 -1.54 -1.38
C GLY A 26 4.39 -0.34 -1.22
N ALA A 27 3.34 -0.29 -2.03
CA ALA A 27 2.37 0.79 -1.97
C ALA A 27 1.51 0.70 -0.69
N PRO A 28 1.22 1.83 -0.02
CA PRO A 28 0.25 1.84 1.05
C PRO A 28 -1.15 1.57 0.48
N THR A 29 -1.88 0.62 1.07
CA THR A 29 -3.21 0.19 0.59
C THR A 29 -4.36 0.92 1.30
N GLY A 30 -4.05 1.92 2.11
CA GLY A 30 -5.00 2.51 3.07
C GLY A 30 -4.99 1.77 4.40
N SER A 31 -5.68 2.32 5.40
CA SER A 31 -5.80 1.77 6.77
C SER A 31 -4.48 1.42 7.50
N ASN A 32 -3.35 1.99 7.06
CA ASN A 32 -1.99 1.75 7.58
C ASN A 32 -1.41 0.36 7.26
N ASN A 33 -1.91 -0.23 6.17
CA ASN A 33 -1.39 -1.48 5.62
C ASN A 33 -0.51 -1.20 4.39
N PHE A 34 0.47 -2.08 4.19
CA PHE A 34 1.41 -2.05 3.08
C PHE A 34 1.47 -3.40 2.38
N ASN A 35 1.29 -3.40 1.06
CA ASN A 35 1.63 -4.56 0.24
C ASN A 35 3.15 -4.68 0.20
N SER A 36 3.71 -5.64 0.92
CA SER A 36 5.15 -5.77 1.11
C SER A 36 5.66 -7.06 0.48
N THR A 37 6.88 -7.03 -0.05
CA THR A 37 7.50 -8.20 -0.70
C THR A 37 8.63 -8.70 0.19
N GLY A 38 8.59 -9.98 0.58
CA GLY A 38 9.68 -10.63 1.31
C GLY A 38 10.87 -10.95 0.41
N ALA A 39 11.99 -11.34 1.01
CA ALA A 39 13.17 -11.82 0.28
C ALA A 39 12.91 -13.10 -0.54
N ASP A 40 11.87 -13.84 -0.16
CA ASP A 40 11.34 -15.01 -0.85
C ASP A 40 10.49 -14.67 -2.09
N GLY A 41 10.26 -13.38 -2.36
CA GLY A 41 9.42 -12.92 -3.47
C GLY A 41 7.92 -13.03 -3.20
N VAL A 42 7.51 -13.46 -2.00
CA VAL A 42 6.11 -13.57 -1.63
C VAL A 42 5.58 -12.20 -1.18
N GLU A 43 4.48 -11.78 -1.79
CA GLU A 43 3.75 -10.59 -1.38
C GLU A 43 2.89 -10.88 -0.14
N ARG A 44 2.99 -9.99 0.86
CA ARG A 44 2.30 -10.08 2.15
C ARG A 44 1.74 -8.72 2.52
N LEU A 45 0.61 -8.72 3.22
CA LEU A 45 0.04 -7.49 3.75
C LEU A 45 0.62 -7.23 5.14
N VAL A 46 1.30 -6.10 5.30
CA VAL A 46 1.96 -5.73 6.57
C VAL A 46 1.20 -4.57 7.20
N GLU A 47 0.68 -4.79 8.40
CA GLU A 47 0.07 -3.74 9.21
C GLU A 47 1.12 -3.02 10.05
N LEU A 48 1.05 -1.69 10.10
CA LEU A 48 1.87 -0.92 11.02
C LEU A 48 1.18 -0.75 12.39
N PRO A 49 1.80 -1.24 13.48
CA PRO A 49 1.31 -1.02 14.84
C PRO A 49 1.19 0.46 15.16
N ALA A 50 0.18 0.83 15.95
CA ALA A 50 -0.08 2.23 16.33
C ALA A 50 1.13 2.96 16.93
N LYS A 51 1.99 2.24 17.66
CA LYS A 51 3.21 2.80 18.24
C LYS A 51 4.21 3.22 17.17
N ILE A 52 4.44 2.40 16.15
CA ILE A 52 5.39 2.69 15.06
C ILE A 52 4.87 3.85 14.22
N ARG A 53 3.56 3.88 13.92
CA ARG A 53 2.93 4.98 13.17
C ARG A 53 3.14 6.35 13.78
N LYS A 54 3.20 6.43 15.12
CA LYS A 54 3.44 7.69 15.85
C LYS A 54 4.91 8.09 15.89
N MET A 55 5.83 7.15 15.68
CA MET A 55 7.27 7.36 15.83
C MET A 55 8.03 7.46 14.51
N THR A 56 7.50 6.90 13.42
CA THR A 56 8.24 6.74 12.18
C THR A 56 7.32 6.90 10.98
N LEU A 57 7.78 7.65 9.99
CA LEU A 57 7.14 7.72 8.67
C LEU A 57 7.59 6.53 7.84
N ALA A 58 6.70 5.56 7.64
CA ALA A 58 6.92 4.45 6.73
C ALA A 58 6.53 4.84 5.30
N SER A 59 7.38 4.50 4.33
CA SER A 59 7.16 4.81 2.92
C SER A 59 7.54 3.65 2.01
N ARG A 60 7.05 3.70 0.77
CA ARG A 60 7.33 2.68 -0.25
C ARG A 60 8.84 2.56 -0.47
N GLY A 61 9.32 1.32 -0.54
CA GLY A 61 10.70 0.96 -0.78
C GLY A 61 11.54 0.79 0.48
N MET A 62 11.04 1.16 1.66
CA MET A 62 11.73 0.92 2.93
C MET A 62 11.76 -0.57 3.27
N PHE A 63 12.80 -0.99 3.97
CA PHE A 63 12.89 -2.33 4.54
C PHE A 63 12.46 -2.31 6.00
N ALA A 64 11.67 -3.30 6.41
CA ALA A 64 11.19 -3.44 7.77
C ALA A 64 11.25 -4.92 8.21
N PRO A 65 11.58 -5.18 9.49
CA PRO A 65 11.34 -6.49 10.08
C PRO A 65 9.83 -6.69 10.29
N SER A 66 9.33 -7.87 9.94
CA SER A 66 7.94 -8.29 10.14
C SER A 66 7.92 -9.66 10.78
N THR A 67 7.02 -9.87 11.73
CA THR A 67 6.70 -11.20 12.24
C THR A 67 5.80 -11.93 11.26
N LEU A 68 6.02 -13.22 11.06
CA LEU A 68 5.16 -14.08 10.26
C LEU A 68 3.94 -14.52 11.08
N ASP A 69 2.79 -13.87 10.86
CA ASP A 69 1.52 -14.42 11.34
C ASP A 69 1.08 -15.57 10.42
N THR A 70 1.12 -16.81 10.92
CA THR A 70 0.75 -18.04 10.19
C THR A 70 -0.70 -18.03 9.66
N GLN A 71 -1.52 -17.03 10.05
CA GLN A 71 -2.95 -16.93 9.72
C GLN A 71 -3.26 -16.16 8.42
N GLN A 72 -2.28 -15.55 7.74
CA GLN A 72 -2.56 -14.77 6.53
C GLN A 72 -2.64 -15.66 5.29
N GLN A 73 -3.86 -16.03 4.88
CA GLN A 73 -4.12 -16.65 3.58
C GLN A 73 -3.64 -15.73 2.44
N PRO A 74 -3.03 -16.27 1.37
CA PRO A 74 -2.66 -15.49 0.21
C PRO A 74 -3.91 -14.88 -0.42
N GLN A 75 -3.96 -13.53 -0.49
CA GLN A 75 -4.94 -12.84 -1.33
C GLN A 75 -4.70 -13.27 -2.77
N GLN A 76 -5.54 -14.18 -3.26
CA GLN A 76 -5.58 -14.55 -4.65
C GLN A 76 -5.80 -13.28 -5.46
N ARG A 77 -4.83 -12.97 -6.31
CA ARG A 77 -4.89 -11.91 -7.30
C ARG A 77 -6.12 -12.16 -8.16
N ALA A 78 -7.20 -11.41 -7.91
CA ALA A 78 -8.39 -11.43 -8.74
C ALA A 78 -8.03 -10.82 -10.10
N GLY A 79 -7.59 -11.67 -11.02
CA GLY A 79 -7.67 -11.39 -12.44
C GLY A 79 -9.09 -11.63 -12.92
N ASP A 80 -9.55 -10.74 -13.79
CA ASP A 80 -10.74 -10.84 -14.64
C ASP A 80 -12.11 -10.89 -13.95
N SER A 81 -12.76 -9.71 -13.82
CA SER A 81 -14.00 -9.42 -14.55
C SER A 81 -14.42 -7.97 -14.29
N ASP A 82 -14.53 -7.22 -15.38
CA ASP A 82 -14.93 -5.82 -15.47
C ASP A 82 -16.45 -5.66 -15.20
N GLU A 83 -16.90 -6.02 -13.99
CA GLU A 83 -18.30 -5.83 -13.57
C GLU A 83 -18.33 -5.00 -12.29
N LEU A 84 -18.43 -3.68 -12.48
CA LEU A 84 -18.63 -2.74 -11.38
C LEU A 84 -20.01 -3.01 -10.74
N PRO A 85 -20.11 -3.14 -9.40
CA PRO A 85 -21.41 -3.25 -8.75
C PRO A 85 -22.23 -1.99 -9.02
N GLU A 86 -23.43 -2.15 -9.55
CA GLU A 86 -24.33 -1.05 -9.88
C GLU A 86 -24.67 -0.28 -8.60
N ASN A 87 -24.27 1.00 -8.54
CA ASN A 87 -24.44 1.84 -7.37
C ASN A 87 -25.91 2.28 -7.25
N PRO A 88 -26.66 1.88 -6.22
CA PRO A 88 -28.07 2.24 -6.06
C PRO A 88 -28.28 3.73 -5.74
N ASN A 89 -27.21 4.49 -5.46
CA ASN A 89 -27.24 5.94 -5.26
C ASN A 89 -26.94 6.74 -6.54
N ARG A 90 -26.94 6.13 -7.73
CA ARG A 90 -26.84 6.82 -9.03
C ARG A 90 -28.15 7.58 -9.33
N ARG A 91 -28.38 8.60 -8.51
CA ARG A 91 -29.48 9.55 -8.56
C ARG A 91 -29.58 10.11 -9.97
N ARG A 92 -30.70 9.83 -10.64
CA ARG A 92 -31.11 10.35 -11.95
C ARG A 92 -30.74 11.83 -12.08
N GLN A 93 -29.65 12.13 -12.79
CA GLN A 93 -29.57 13.40 -13.50
C GLN A 93 -30.28 13.13 -14.83
N VAL A 94 -31.54 13.59 -14.91
CA VAL A 94 -32.22 13.69 -16.19
C VAL A 94 -31.59 14.90 -16.87
N GLU A 95 -30.78 14.62 -17.89
CA GLU A 95 -30.30 15.60 -18.84
C GLU A 95 -31.54 16.23 -19.50
N THR A 96 -31.73 17.52 -19.26
CA THR A 96 -32.69 18.31 -20.03
C THR A 96 -32.02 18.66 -21.35
N ASP A 97 -32.12 17.78 -22.34
CA ASP A 97 -31.97 18.15 -23.74
C ASP A 97 -33.18 19.01 -24.12
N SER A 98 -33.09 20.31 -23.83
CA SER A 98 -33.95 21.30 -24.47
C SER A 98 -33.37 21.56 -25.85
N GLU A 99 -33.90 20.88 -26.86
CA GLU A 99 -33.77 21.25 -28.27
C GLU A 99 -34.38 22.65 -28.46
N ALA A 100 -33.53 23.68 -28.38
CA ALA A 100 -33.87 25.02 -28.83
C ALA A 100 -33.53 25.12 -30.32
N ASP A 101 -34.52 24.76 -31.12
CA ASP A 101 -34.67 25.20 -32.51
C ASP A 101 -34.74 26.74 -32.52
N SER A 102 -33.70 27.40 -33.02
CA SER A 102 -33.73 28.79 -33.46
C SER A 102 -32.69 29.00 -34.55
N SER A 103 -33.19 28.93 -35.78
CA SER A 103 -32.72 29.59 -37.00
C SER A 103 -32.14 30.98 -36.77
N GLU A 104 -31.16 31.40 -37.58
CA GLU A 104 -31.18 32.60 -38.45
C GLU A 104 -29.76 32.99 -38.97
N GLU A 105 -29.56 32.75 -40.27
CA GLU A 105 -28.99 33.61 -41.32
C GLU A 105 -27.80 34.59 -41.07
N GLU A 106 -26.80 34.44 -41.95
CA GLU A 106 -25.99 35.45 -42.66
C GLU A 106 -25.51 36.75 -41.97
N SER A 107 -24.18 36.95 -42.01
CA SER A 107 -23.58 38.16 -42.59
C SER A 107 -22.08 37.94 -42.83
N SER A 108 -21.66 38.05 -44.08
CA SER A 108 -20.24 38.02 -44.49
C SER A 108 -19.54 39.34 -44.18
N ASP A 109 -18.26 39.23 -43.84
CA ASP A 109 -17.28 40.28 -43.54
C ASP A 109 -17.08 41.22 -44.74
N GLU A 110 -17.11 42.53 -44.49
CA GLU A 110 -16.64 43.59 -45.40
C GLU A 110 -15.16 43.93 -45.13
N GLU A 111 -14.46 44.19 -46.25
CA GLU A 111 -13.15 44.87 -46.46
C GLU A 111 -11.85 44.04 -46.48
#